data_AF-A0A259SI80-F1
#
_entry.id   AF-A0A259SI80-F1
#
_cell.length_a   1.000
_cell.length_b   1.000
_cell.length_c   1.000
_cell.angle_alpha   90.00
_cell.angle_beta   90.00
_cell.angle_gamma   90.00
#
_symmetry.space_group_name_H-M   'P 1'
#
loop_
_entity.id
_entity.type
_entity.pdbx_description
1 polymer ?
#
loop_
_entity_poly.entity_id
_entity_poly.type
_entity_poly.pdbx_seq_one_letter_code
_entity_poly.pdbx_strand_id
1 'polypeptide(L)'
;MDAVYASGDWYLLVGPRAAVALPPDASEALISTLWERVGSGQDDFSGIVDALTAAGGGSFAAIPPFAAIVREGDDARVAVRGQVTARVSAATAHEISGAEVTTWSERFVPGMTGGTLVLQEDGDADVSL
;
A
#
# COMPACT_ATOMS: atom_id res chain seq x y z
N MET A 1 -10.66 2.67 -12.99
CA MET A 1 -9.61 3.03 -12.02
C MET A 1 -8.36 3.18 -12.84
N ASP A 2 -7.93 4.41 -13.06
CA ASP A 2 -6.70 4.70 -13.78
C ASP A 2 -5.58 4.83 -12.74
N ALA A 3 -4.59 3.96 -12.83
CA ALA A 3 -3.41 3.97 -11.98
C ALA A 3 -2.20 4.37 -12.83
N VAL A 4 -1.50 5.41 -12.40
CA VAL A 4 -0.23 5.82 -13.02
C VAL A 4 0.89 5.34 -12.10
N TYR A 5 1.76 4.50 -12.64
CA TYR A 5 2.94 4.00 -11.95
C TYR A 5 4.19 4.63 -12.59
N ALA A 6 5.03 5.25 -11.77
CA ALA A 6 6.37 5.67 -12.19
C ALA A 6 7.36 4.55 -11.84
N SER A 7 8.32 4.29 -12.72
CA SER A 7 9.28 3.18 -12.63
C SER A 7 9.93 3.08 -11.25
N GLY A 8 9.86 1.89 -10.64
CA GLY A 8 10.60 1.48 -9.45
C GLY A 8 10.67 -0.06 -9.40
N ASP A 9 11.37 -0.62 -8.42
CA ASP A 9 11.49 -2.08 -8.25
C ASP A 9 10.31 -2.70 -7.49
N TRP A 10 9.27 -1.92 -7.19
CA TRP A 10 8.11 -2.38 -6.42
C TRP A 10 7.06 -3.07 -7.27
N TYR A 11 6.51 -4.16 -6.76
CA TYR A 11 5.34 -4.81 -7.33
C TYR A 11 4.08 -4.00 -7.04
N LEU A 12 3.29 -3.70 -8.08
CA LEU A 12 1.97 -3.09 -7.93
C LEU A 12 0.89 -4.06 -8.40
N LEU A 13 0.09 -4.56 -7.44
CA LEU A 13 -1.07 -5.40 -7.68
C LEU A 13 -2.29 -4.50 -7.77
N VAL A 14 -3.00 -4.50 -8.90
CA VAL A 14 -4.19 -3.67 -9.12
C VAL A 14 -5.39 -4.56 -9.43
N GLY A 15 -6.44 -4.39 -8.64
CA GLY A 15 -7.72 -5.07 -8.79
C GLY A 15 -8.87 -4.08 -8.91
N PRO A 16 -10.11 -4.57 -9.03
CA PRO A 16 -11.29 -3.72 -9.22
C PRO A 16 -11.59 -2.83 -8.01
N ARG A 17 -11.23 -3.26 -6.79
CA ARG A 17 -11.51 -2.53 -5.54
C ARG A 17 -10.28 -2.23 -4.71
N ALA A 18 -9.12 -2.77 -5.05
CA ALA A 18 -7.91 -2.59 -4.26
C ALA A 18 -6.69 -2.39 -5.14
N ALA A 19 -5.72 -1.64 -4.63
CA ALA A 19 -4.37 -1.57 -5.17
C ALA A 19 -3.38 -1.77 -4.02
N VAL A 20 -2.42 -2.68 -4.19
CA VAL A 20 -1.41 -3.01 -3.18
C VAL A 20 -0.03 -2.93 -3.81
N ALA A 21 0.87 -2.19 -3.19
CA ALA A 21 2.27 -2.08 -3.57
C ALA A 21 3.15 -2.80 -2.54
N LEU A 22 4.10 -3.60 -3.03
CA LEU A 22 5.04 -4.40 -2.24
C LEU A 22 6.48 -4.17 -2.72
N PRO A 23 7.47 -4.27 -1.83
CA PRO A 23 8.88 -4.13 -2.19
C PRO A 23 9.37 -5.33 -3.03
N PRO A 24 10.48 -5.19 -3.76
CA PRO A 24 11.05 -6.24 -4.61
C PRO A 24 11.44 -7.52 -3.85
N ASP A 25 11.78 -7.41 -2.57
CA ASP A 25 12.15 -8.54 -1.71
C ASP A 25 10.95 -9.27 -1.09
N ALA A 26 9.72 -8.84 -1.40
CA ALA A 26 8.51 -9.52 -0.94
C ALA A 26 8.48 -10.98 -1.45
N SER A 27 8.06 -11.91 -0.58
CA SER A 27 8.03 -13.32 -0.92
C SER A 27 7.00 -13.63 -2.02
N GLU A 28 7.33 -14.56 -2.91
CA GLU A 28 6.43 -15.00 -3.99
C GLU A 28 5.09 -15.51 -3.45
N ALA A 29 5.09 -16.16 -2.28
CA ALA A 29 3.88 -16.64 -1.62
C ALA A 29 2.95 -15.49 -1.20
N LEU A 30 3.50 -14.40 -0.65
CA LEU A 30 2.73 -13.20 -0.30
C LEU A 30 2.16 -12.53 -1.56
N ILE A 31 3.00 -12.38 -2.60
CA ILE A 31 2.60 -11.77 -3.86
C ILE A 31 1.45 -12.57 -4.50
N SER A 32 1.57 -13.90 -4.59
CA SER A 32 0.51 -14.76 -5.15
C SER A 32 -0.79 -14.66 -4.35
N THR A 33 -0.70 -14.71 -3.01
CA THR A 33 -1.87 -14.61 -2.14
C THR A 33 -2.60 -13.28 -2.32
N LEU A 34 -1.86 -12.17 -2.36
CA LEU A 34 -2.44 -10.85 -2.57
C LEU A 34 -2.96 -10.66 -3.98
N TRP A 35 -2.30 -11.23 -4.99
CA TRP A 35 -2.76 -11.20 -6.38
C TRP A 35 -4.15 -11.83 -6.52
N GLU A 36 -4.37 -13.01 -5.93
CA GLU A 36 -5.67 -13.69 -5.97
C GLU A 36 -6.75 -12.88 -5.24
N ARG A 37 -6.44 -12.35 -4.04
CA ARG A 37 -7.36 -11.54 -3.24
C ARG A 37 -7.74 -10.24 -3.93
N VAL A 38 -6.74 -9.47 -4.35
CA VAL A 38 -6.91 -8.19 -5.05
C VAL A 38 -7.64 -8.40 -6.38
N GLY A 39 -7.28 -9.43 -7.14
CA GLY A 39 -7.91 -9.77 -8.42
C GLY A 39 -9.37 -10.22 -8.28
N SER A 40 -9.73 -10.90 -7.19
CA SER A 40 -11.11 -11.35 -6.95
C SER A 40 -12.09 -10.18 -6.75
N GLY A 41 -11.61 -9.05 -6.21
CA GLY A 41 -12.44 -7.90 -5.86
C GLY A 41 -13.43 -8.11 -4.72
N GLN A 42 -13.36 -9.26 -4.03
CA GLN A 42 -14.25 -9.62 -2.93
C GLN A 42 -13.63 -9.36 -1.55
N ASP A 43 -12.30 -9.25 -1.48
CA ASP A 43 -11.60 -8.95 -0.23
C ASP A 43 -11.76 -7.48 0.17
N ASP A 44 -12.00 -7.28 1.47
CA ASP A 44 -11.96 -5.99 2.14
C ASP A 44 -10.56 -5.73 2.74
N PHE A 45 -10.39 -4.55 3.31
CA PHE A 45 -9.12 -4.12 3.92
C PHE A 45 -8.57 -5.12 4.95
N SER A 46 -9.44 -5.71 5.77
CA SER A 46 -9.04 -6.71 6.76
C SER A 46 -8.39 -7.96 6.14
N GLY A 47 -8.89 -8.42 4.98
CA GLY A 47 -8.32 -9.58 4.27
C GLY A 47 -6.93 -9.31 3.71
N ILE A 48 -6.69 -8.09 3.25
CA ILE A 48 -5.36 -7.65 2.78
C ILE A 48 -4.38 -7.55 3.95
N VAL A 49 -4.78 -6.93 5.07
CA VAL A 49 -3.94 -6.83 6.27
C VAL A 49 -3.66 -8.20 6.89
N ASP A 50 -4.63 -9.11 6.87
CA ASP A 50 -4.47 -10.50 7.31
C ASP A 50 -3.35 -11.20 6.52
N ALA A 51 -3.37 -11.11 5.18
CA ALA A 51 -2.33 -11.69 4.33
C ALA A 51 -0.93 -11.10 4.60
N LEU A 52 -0.86 -9.77 4.80
CA LEU A 52 0.39 -9.08 5.16
C LEU A 52 0.90 -9.52 6.54
N THR A 53 0.01 -9.67 7.51
CA THR A 53 0.32 -10.13 8.87
C THR A 53 0.77 -11.58 8.90
N ALA A 54 0.12 -12.44 8.12
CA ALA A 54 0.50 -13.84 7.97
C ALA A 54 1.90 -14.00 7.37
N ALA A 55 2.27 -13.15 6.41
CA ALA A 55 3.63 -13.14 5.84
C ALA A 55 4.70 -12.75 6.86
N GLY A 56 4.37 -11.90 7.83
CA GLY A 56 5.23 -11.58 8.98
C GLY A 56 5.26 -12.67 10.06
N GLY A 57 4.67 -13.85 9.83
CA GLY A 57 4.61 -14.93 10.82
C GLY A 57 3.82 -14.55 12.09
N GLY A 58 2.85 -13.64 11.97
CA GLY A 58 2.07 -13.12 13.10
C GLY A 58 2.77 -12.05 13.93
N SER A 59 3.99 -11.65 13.57
CA SER A 59 4.68 -10.52 14.18
C SER A 59 4.48 -9.26 13.36
N PHE A 60 3.85 -8.24 13.97
CA PHE A 60 3.66 -6.94 13.33
C PHE A 60 4.97 -6.29 12.89
N ALA A 61 6.06 -6.50 13.65
CA ALA A 61 7.37 -5.98 13.30
C ALA A 61 7.95 -6.65 12.03
N ALA A 62 7.56 -7.90 11.75
CA ALA A 62 8.05 -8.68 10.61
C ALA A 62 7.17 -8.57 9.37
N ILE A 63 6.06 -7.84 9.41
CA ILE A 63 5.30 -7.50 8.20
C ILE A 63 6.28 -6.75 7.24
N PRO A 64 6.25 -6.95 5.93
CA PRO A 64 7.10 -6.17 5.04
C PRO A 64 6.62 -4.70 4.97
N PRO A 65 7.44 -3.77 4.45
CA PRO A 65 6.93 -2.51 3.92
C PRO A 65 5.80 -2.76 2.91
N PHE A 66 4.79 -1.89 2.88
CA PHE A 66 3.70 -2.00 1.92
C PHE A 66 2.93 -0.67 1.78
N ALA A 67 2.18 -0.54 0.69
CA ALA A 67 1.07 0.40 0.61
C ALA A 67 -0.17 -0.31 0.09
N ALA A 68 -1.32 -0.07 0.70
CA ALA A 68 -2.60 -0.63 0.31
C ALA A 68 -3.65 0.47 0.24
N ILE A 69 -4.43 0.48 -0.83
CA ILE A 69 -5.60 1.33 -1.02
C ILE A 69 -6.77 0.39 -1.33
N VAL A 70 -7.81 0.41 -0.51
CA VAL A 70 -8.99 -0.44 -0.66
C VAL A 70 -10.23 0.45 -0.72
N ARG A 71 -11.02 0.34 -1.79
CA ARG A 71 -12.27 1.08 -1.96
C ARG A 71 -13.39 0.47 -1.15
N GLU A 72 -14.07 1.31 -0.40
CA GLU A 72 -15.27 1.00 0.37
C GLU A 72 -16.42 1.87 -0.17
N GLY A 73 -17.04 1.43 -1.27
CA GLY A 73 -18.02 2.25 -1.99
C GLY A 73 -17.33 3.44 -2.68
N ASP A 74 -17.78 4.66 -2.34
CA ASP A 74 -17.18 5.92 -2.82
C ASP A 74 -15.97 6.35 -1.99
N ASP A 75 -15.74 5.68 -0.86
CA ASP A 75 -14.65 5.97 0.07
C ASP A 75 -13.48 4.99 -0.15
N ALA A 76 -12.38 5.24 0.56
CA ALA A 76 -11.25 4.32 0.58
C ALA A 76 -10.59 4.23 1.95
N ARG A 77 -10.03 3.06 2.25
CA ARG A 77 -9.11 2.86 3.35
C ARG A 77 -7.70 2.68 2.80
N VAL A 78 -6.78 3.45 3.36
CA VAL A 78 -5.38 3.47 2.96
C VAL A 78 -4.53 3.07 4.14
N ALA A 79 -3.62 2.13 3.91
CA ALA A 79 -2.59 1.77 4.86
C ALA A 79 -1.21 1.80 4.20
N VAL A 80 -0.23 2.31 4.94
CA VAL A 80 1.15 2.42 4.48
C VAL A 80 2.11 2.04 5.59
N ARG A 81 3.18 1.36 5.21
CA ARG A 81 4.26 0.97 6.12
C ARG A 81 5.61 1.04 5.41
N GLY A 82 6.61 1.56 6.12
CA GLY A 82 7.97 1.73 5.62
C GLY A 82 8.14 3.10 4.97
N GLN A 83 9.20 3.28 4.18
CA GLN A 83 9.49 4.54 3.50
C GLN A 83 8.56 4.78 2.29
N VAL A 84 7.25 4.83 2.55
CA VAL A 84 6.21 5.00 1.54
C VAL A 84 5.21 6.05 1.99
N THR A 85 4.87 6.95 1.07
CA THR A 85 3.84 7.95 1.26
C THR A 85 2.73 7.75 0.23
N ALA A 86 1.50 7.55 0.71
CA ALA A 86 0.31 7.55 -0.13
C ALA A 86 -0.30 8.95 -0.21
N ARG A 87 -0.57 9.42 -1.44
CA ARG A 87 -1.33 10.64 -1.71
C ARG A 87 -2.67 10.26 -2.32
N VAL A 88 -3.75 10.60 -1.64
CA VAL A 88 -5.11 10.26 -2.09
C VAL A 88 -5.83 11.54 -2.50
N SER A 89 -6.38 11.53 -3.71
CA SER A 89 -7.23 12.60 -4.23
C SER A 89 -8.68 12.36 -3.82
N ALA A 90 -9.21 13.30 -3.06
CA ALA A 90 -10.61 13.39 -2.66
C ALA A 90 -11.00 14.88 -2.60
N ALA A 91 -12.17 15.22 -2.05
CA ALA A 91 -12.58 16.62 -1.83
C ALA A 91 -11.50 17.43 -1.08
N THR A 92 -10.82 16.77 -0.15
CA THR A 92 -9.57 17.25 0.47
C THR A 92 -8.48 16.26 0.13
N ALA A 93 -7.31 16.72 -0.33
CA ALA A 93 -6.19 15.83 -0.57
C ALA A 93 -5.67 15.26 0.77
N HIS A 94 -5.37 13.97 0.79
CA HIS A 94 -4.80 13.30 1.96
C HIS A 94 -3.39 12.80 1.64
N GLU A 95 -2.44 13.10 2.52
CA GLU A 95 -1.10 12.51 2.51
C GLU A 95 -0.94 11.63 3.74
N ILE A 96 -0.53 10.38 3.54
CA ILE A 96 -0.37 9.37 4.57
C ILE A 96 1.03 8.79 4.44
N SER A 97 1.88 9.04 5.43
CA SER A 97 3.24 8.47 5.49
C SER A 97 3.24 7.21 6.35
N GLY A 98 3.97 6.20 5.86
CA GLY A 98 4.30 4.96 6.58
C GLY A 98 5.65 5.01 7.28
N ALA A 99 6.34 6.16 7.25
CA ALA A 99 7.61 6.37 7.92
C ALA A 99 7.40 6.45 9.45
N GLU A 100 8.40 6.01 10.20
CA GLU A 100 8.47 6.17 11.67
C GLU A 100 7.32 5.53 12.48
N VAL A 101 6.50 4.68 11.86
CA VAL A 101 5.44 3.91 12.55
C VAL A 101 5.92 2.49 12.88
N THR A 102 5.58 2.02 14.07
CA THR A 102 5.96 0.68 14.56
C THR A 102 5.13 -0.45 13.95
N THR A 103 3.91 -0.15 13.48
CA THR A 103 2.96 -1.14 12.95
C THR A 103 2.58 -0.82 11.50
N TRP A 104 1.72 0.17 11.27
CA TRP A 104 1.49 0.84 9.98
C TRP A 104 0.66 2.11 10.25
N SER A 105 0.63 3.02 9.29
CA SER A 105 -0.26 4.16 9.29
C SER A 105 -1.52 3.81 8.52
N GLU A 106 -2.69 4.03 9.11
CA GLU A 106 -4.00 3.71 8.52
C GLU A 106 -4.91 4.94 8.52
N ARG A 107 -5.60 5.14 7.40
CA ARG A 107 -6.45 6.31 7.19
C ARG A 107 -7.65 5.97 6.33
N PHE A 108 -8.82 6.35 6.81
CA PHE A 108 -10.04 6.40 6.02
C PHE A 108 -10.13 7.73 5.26
N VAL A 109 -10.42 7.66 3.97
CA VAL A 109 -10.51 8.79 3.05
C VAL A 109 -11.90 8.80 2.40
N PRO A 110 -12.77 9.76 2.74
CA PRO A 110 -14.10 9.83 2.16
C PRO A 110 -14.08 10.42 0.74
N GLY A 111 -14.91 9.90 -0.16
CA GLY A 111 -15.11 10.43 -1.51
C GLY A 111 -13.85 10.40 -2.39
N MET A 112 -13.15 9.27 -2.43
CA MET A 112 -11.90 9.11 -3.17
C MET A 112 -12.16 9.08 -4.68
N THR A 113 -11.62 10.08 -5.39
CA THR A 113 -11.66 10.16 -6.86
C THR A 113 -10.43 9.52 -7.51
N GLY A 114 -9.29 9.48 -6.82
CA GLY A 114 -8.04 8.92 -7.33
C GLY A 114 -6.97 8.81 -6.26
N GLY A 115 -5.84 8.22 -6.61
CA GLY A 115 -4.71 8.08 -5.69
C GLY A 115 -3.39 7.95 -6.43
N THR A 116 -2.32 8.43 -5.81
CA THR A 116 -0.93 8.32 -6.25
C THR A 116 -0.13 7.77 -5.09
N LEU A 117 0.66 6.72 -5.34
CA LEU A 117 1.62 6.20 -4.37
C LEU A 117 2.98 6.79 -4.69
N VAL A 118 3.63 7.40 -3.70
CA VAL A 118 4.99 7.91 -3.80
C VAL A 118 5.87 7.04 -2.91
N LEU A 119 6.70 6.23 -3.56
CA LEU A 119 7.69 5.40 -2.88
C LEU A 119 8.93 6.26 -2.69
N GLN A 120 9.39 6.41 -1.44
CA GLN A 120 10.75 6.92 -1.22
C GLN A 120 11.65 5.71 -1.20
N GLU A 121 12.42 5.53 -2.27
CA GLU A 121 13.62 4.71 -2.19
C GLU A 121 14.55 5.39 -1.19
N ASP A 122 15.24 4.59 -0.36
CA ASP A 122 16.28 5.09 0.54
C ASP A 122 17.43 5.63 -0.33
N GLY A 123 17.24 6.84 -0.85
CA GLY A 123 18.22 7.60 -1.56
C GLY A 123 19.07 8.32 -0.52
N ASP A 124 19.99 7.58 0.09
CA ASP A 124 21.22 8.19 0.58
C ASP A 124 21.96 8.75 -0.64
N ALA A 125 21.66 9.99 -0.95
CA ALA A 125 22.54 10.88 -1.71
C ALA A 125 22.37 12.28 -1.13
N ASP A 126 22.62 12.43 0.17
CA ASP A 126 23.23 13.66 0.66
C ASP A 126 24.67 13.70 0.12
N VAL A 127 24.83 14.17 -1.12
CA VAL A 127 26.08 14.82 -1.52
C VAL A 127 25.90 16.29 -1.19
N SER A 128 26.20 16.63 0.06
CA SER A 128 26.68 17.96 0.39
C SER A 128 28.08 18.14 -0.23
N LEU A 129 28.17 18.96 -1.29
CA LEU A 129 29.43 19.48 -1.84
C LEU A 129 29.99 20.60 -0.94
#